data_AF-A0A3D0NQX4-F1
#
_entry.id   AF-A0A3D0NQX4-F1
#
_cell.length_a   1.000
_cell.length_b   1.000
_cell.length_c   1.000
_cell.angle_alpha   90.00
_cell.angle_beta   90.00
_cell.angle_gamma   90.00
#
_symmetry.space_group_name_H-M   'P 1'
#
loop_
_entity.id
_entity.type
_entity.pdbx_description
1 polymer ?
#
loop_
_entity_poly.entity_id
_entity_poly.type
_entity_poly.pdbx_seq_one_letter_code
_entity_poly.pdbx_strand_id
1 'polypeptide(L)'
;MKRPSLTISWMRRKRLPVVRLPLWAVLSGVPQAVCFCRQRNEKRNPVHYQYILRKERKIMAMNRPSYRLLADNITVSNDTRVTHRNNIDLIIGSSGSGKSGGYVVPNIMVLQESAVITDPKGCLYDQCASDLRKRGFEVYKINMIDPDDSSPYNPLDYIRYDQQRGCYREQDILCIANMLIKDQFSTDPFWERSAQMVLACLIAYVMEAFEPEEKNMGTVADVFRMMEVEDDEIRFLEQHSLEYPNGYAAKK
;
A
#
# COMPACT_ATOMS: atom_id res chain seq x y z
N MET A 1 -26.76 -23.41 18.57
CA MET A 1 -26.52 -24.29 17.41
C MET A 1 -25.03 -24.21 17.08
N LYS A 2 -24.35 -25.33 16.85
CA LYS A 2 -22.88 -25.39 16.69
C LYS A 2 -22.43 -24.55 15.48
N ARG A 3 -21.54 -23.58 15.71
CA ARG A 3 -20.81 -22.87 14.65
C ARG A 3 -20.07 -23.91 13.80
N PRO A 4 -20.04 -23.82 12.46
CA PRO A 4 -19.18 -24.69 11.67
C PRO A 4 -17.74 -24.42 12.09
N SER A 5 -17.09 -25.42 12.66
CA SER A 5 -15.71 -25.35 13.10
C SER A 5 -14.79 -25.47 11.89
N LEU A 6 -14.49 -24.33 11.24
CA LEU A 6 -13.44 -24.23 10.24
C LEU A 6 -12.09 -24.04 10.95
N THR A 7 -11.57 -25.12 11.52
CA THR A 7 -10.21 -25.13 12.07
C THR A 7 -9.23 -25.40 10.92
N ILE A 8 -8.81 -24.36 10.19
CA ILE A 8 -7.72 -24.45 9.21
C ILE A 8 -6.40 -24.50 9.99
N SER A 9 -5.90 -25.71 10.28
CA SER A 9 -4.82 -25.95 11.23
C SER A 9 -3.39 -25.74 10.71
N TRP A 10 -3.19 -25.11 9.55
CA TRP A 10 -1.86 -24.99 8.94
C TRP A 10 -1.57 -23.58 8.41
N MET A 11 -1.28 -22.64 9.31
CA MET A 11 -0.44 -21.46 9.01
C MET A 11 -0.02 -20.71 10.29
N ARG A 12 0.65 -21.41 11.23
CA ARG A 12 1.39 -20.73 12.31
C ARG A 12 2.77 -20.28 11.80
N ARG A 13 2.84 -19.17 11.07
CA ARG A 13 4.09 -18.41 10.89
C ARG A 13 4.05 -17.17 11.80
N LYS A 14 5.11 -16.99 12.59
CA LYS A 14 5.28 -15.88 13.53
C LYS A 14 5.18 -14.55 12.78
N ARG A 15 4.39 -13.60 13.32
CA ARG A 15 4.25 -12.23 12.80
C ARG A 15 5.61 -11.54 12.71
N LEU A 16 5.99 -11.16 11.49
CA LEU A 16 6.94 -10.08 11.23
C LEU A 16 6.15 -8.77 11.04
N PRO A 17 6.75 -7.60 11.29
CA PRO A 17 6.03 -6.32 11.23
C PRO A 17 5.43 -6.06 9.84
N VAL A 18 4.12 -5.75 9.82
CA VAL A 18 3.35 -5.44 8.61
C VAL A 18 3.60 -4.00 8.15
N VAL A 19 3.84 -3.83 6.85
CA VAL A 19 4.12 -2.51 6.26
C VAL A 19 2.82 -1.76 6.02
N ARG A 20 2.66 -0.58 6.65
CA ARG A 20 1.56 0.35 6.36
C ARG A 20 1.93 1.30 5.21
N LEU A 21 1.50 0.96 4.01
CA LEU A 21 1.54 1.71 2.75
C LEU A 21 0.26 2.51 2.49
N PRO A 22 0.34 3.74 1.95
CA PRO A 22 -0.84 4.40 1.42
C PRO A 22 -1.39 3.64 0.19
N LEU A 23 -2.70 3.41 0.19
CA LEU A 23 -3.48 2.59 -0.76
C LEU A 23 -3.31 2.93 -2.27
N TRP A 24 -2.82 4.12 -2.62
CA TRP A 24 -2.70 4.54 -4.03
C TRP A 24 -1.47 3.96 -4.78
N ALA A 25 -0.57 3.25 -4.09
CA ALA A 25 0.74 2.84 -4.60
C ALA A 25 0.77 1.64 -5.59
N VAL A 26 -0.36 1.06 -5.99
CA VAL A 26 -0.42 -0.26 -6.68
C VAL A 26 -0.66 -0.18 -8.21
N LEU A 27 -0.69 1.02 -8.83
CA LEU A 27 -1.32 1.22 -10.15
C LEU A 27 -0.42 1.51 -11.38
N SER A 28 0.69 0.80 -11.62
CA SER A 28 1.32 0.81 -12.94
C SER A 28 1.70 -0.61 -13.39
N GLY A 29 1.42 -0.94 -14.67
CA GLY A 29 1.58 -2.27 -15.25
C GLY A 29 2.93 -2.93 -14.93
N VAL A 30 2.83 -4.22 -14.56
CA VAL A 30 3.91 -5.14 -14.13
C VAL A 30 5.09 -4.44 -13.44
N PRO A 31 4.92 -3.97 -12.18
CA PRO A 31 6.06 -3.66 -11.35
C PRO A 31 6.58 -4.98 -10.77
N GLN A 32 7.76 -5.41 -11.20
CA GLN A 32 8.45 -6.54 -10.58
C GLN A 32 8.72 -6.27 -9.09
N ALA A 33 8.91 -4.99 -8.70
CA ALA A 33 8.83 -4.56 -7.31
C ALA A 33 8.30 -3.12 -7.14
N VAL A 34 7.58 -2.85 -6.05
CA VAL A 34 7.32 -1.50 -5.54
C VAL A 34 8.16 -1.30 -4.28
N CYS A 35 9.05 -0.33 -4.30
CA CYS A 35 9.89 0.01 -3.16
C CYS A 35 9.28 1.19 -2.42
N PHE A 36 8.99 0.99 -1.14
CA PHE A 36 8.52 2.05 -0.26
C PHE A 36 9.62 2.48 0.68
N CYS A 37 9.84 3.77 0.73
CA CYS A 37 10.81 4.40 1.60
C CYS A 37 10.03 5.29 2.57
N ARG A 38 9.92 4.91 3.84
CA ARG A 38 9.23 5.70 4.87
C ARG A 38 10.24 6.43 5.73
N GLN A 39 10.05 7.73 5.90
CA GLN A 39 10.77 8.50 6.90
C GLN A 39 10.17 8.22 8.29
N ARG A 40 11.01 7.85 9.26
CA ARG A 40 10.56 7.59 10.62
C ARG A 40 10.09 8.88 11.29
N ASN A 41 8.81 8.92 11.67
CA ASN A 41 8.28 9.91 12.62
C ASN A 41 8.43 9.34 14.04
N GLU A 42 9.65 9.34 14.58
CA GLU A 42 9.88 8.91 15.96
C GLU A 42 10.40 10.11 16.77
N LYS A 43 9.65 10.47 17.83
CA LYS A 43 10.16 11.35 18.89
C LYS A 43 11.42 10.69 19.44
N ARG A 44 12.57 11.29 19.11
CA ARG A 44 13.92 10.78 19.40
C ARG A 44 14.09 10.41 20.87
N ASN A 45 14.66 9.24 21.11
CA ASN A 45 15.50 9.00 22.29
C ASN A 45 16.95 8.87 21.80
N PRO A 46 17.90 9.71 22.26
CA PRO A 46 19.21 9.82 21.62
C PRO A 46 20.18 8.78 22.16
N VAL A 47 20.30 7.63 21.51
CA VAL A 47 21.41 6.70 21.79
C VAL A 47 22.54 6.94 20.79
N HIS A 48 23.54 7.64 21.30
CA HIS A 48 24.95 7.75 20.91
C HIS A 48 25.43 6.92 19.71
N TYR A 49 25.81 7.59 18.62
CA TYR A 49 26.97 7.19 17.81
C TYR A 49 27.76 8.43 17.41
N GLN A 50 28.92 8.59 18.04
CA GLN A 50 29.98 9.49 17.61
C GLN A 50 30.90 8.69 16.71
N TYR A 51 31.09 9.14 15.46
CA TYR A 51 32.33 9.16 14.67
C TYR A 51 31.97 9.14 13.18
N ILE A 52 32.01 10.32 12.58
CA ILE A 52 32.61 10.68 11.27
C ILE A 52 32.04 12.05 10.87
N LEU A 53 32.96 12.98 10.58
CA LEU A 53 32.82 14.42 10.27
C LEU A 53 32.75 15.37 11.48
N ARG A 54 33.90 16.00 11.71
CA ARG A 54 34.22 16.95 12.78
C ARG A 54 34.21 18.38 12.23
N LYS A 55 33.01 18.96 12.10
CA LYS A 55 32.67 20.39 12.24
C LYS A 55 31.16 20.49 11.98
N GLU A 56 30.46 21.29 12.79
CA GLU A 56 29.00 21.53 12.73
C GLU A 56 28.07 20.56 13.50
N ARG A 57 28.43 20.27 14.75
CA ARG A 57 27.58 19.60 15.76
C ARG A 57 26.42 20.47 16.31
N LYS A 58 25.75 21.28 15.48
CA LYS A 58 24.57 22.07 15.92
C LYS A 58 23.39 22.13 14.94
N ILE A 59 23.31 21.22 13.95
CA ILE A 59 22.17 21.14 13.02
C ILE A 59 21.65 19.70 12.98
N MET A 60 21.09 19.22 14.08
CA MET A 60 20.40 17.93 14.12
C MET A 60 19.02 18.10 14.74
N ALA A 61 18.08 18.61 13.94
CA ALA A 61 16.62 18.45 14.02
C ALA A 61 16.01 19.67 13.33
N MET A 62 15.03 19.44 12.45
CA MET A 62 14.20 20.42 11.77
C MET A 62 14.81 21.10 10.52
N ASN A 63 14.11 20.87 9.40
CA ASN A 63 14.00 21.75 8.24
C ASN A 63 15.25 21.89 7.32
N ARG A 64 15.63 20.80 6.65
CA ARG A 64 16.33 20.98 5.35
C ARG A 64 15.28 21.14 4.26
N PRO A 65 15.35 22.18 3.41
CA PRO A 65 14.47 22.28 2.25
C PRO A 65 14.71 21.06 1.36
N SER A 66 13.63 20.33 1.07
CA SER A 66 13.63 19.20 0.16
C SER A 66 13.75 19.73 -1.27
N TYR A 67 14.64 19.14 -2.06
CA TYR A 67 14.88 19.53 -3.44
C TYR A 67 14.98 18.29 -4.32
N ARG A 68 14.74 18.50 -5.62
CA ARG A 68 14.91 17.51 -6.68
C ARG A 68 15.93 17.98 -7.70
N LEU A 69 16.67 17.03 -8.25
CA LEU A 69 17.70 17.26 -9.26
C LEU A 69 17.07 17.11 -10.64
N LEU A 70 17.14 18.14 -11.48
CA LEU A 70 16.62 18.09 -12.85
C LEU A 70 17.72 17.87 -13.88
N ALA A 71 18.88 18.48 -13.67
CA ALA A 71 20.06 18.36 -14.52
C ALA A 71 21.30 18.78 -13.72
N ASP A 72 22.47 18.75 -14.36
CA ASP A 72 23.72 19.17 -13.73
C ASP A 72 23.59 20.61 -13.21
N ASN A 73 23.86 20.79 -11.91
CA ASN A 73 23.69 22.04 -11.16
C ASN A 73 22.29 22.70 -11.25
N ILE A 74 21.26 21.96 -11.68
CA ILE A 74 19.88 22.45 -11.74
C ILE A 74 19.04 21.69 -10.73
N THR A 75 18.63 22.40 -9.68
CA THR A 75 17.80 21.88 -8.59
C THR A 75 16.51 22.69 -8.45
N VAL A 76 15.42 22.03 -8.09
CA VAL A 76 14.14 22.70 -7.80
C VAL A 76 13.66 22.32 -6.41
N SER A 77 13.15 23.29 -5.66
CA SER A 77 12.54 23.04 -4.34
C SER A 77 11.28 22.17 -4.48
N ASN A 78 11.12 21.21 -3.59
CA ASN A 78 9.91 20.43 -3.46
C ASN A 78 8.83 21.16 -2.65
N ASP A 79 9.12 22.32 -2.07
CA ASP A 79 8.09 23.16 -1.44
C ASP A 79 7.23 23.86 -2.51
N THR A 80 6.02 23.34 -2.72
CA THR A 80 5.05 23.87 -3.68
C THR A 80 4.54 25.27 -3.32
N ARG A 81 4.65 25.67 -2.03
CA ARG A 81 4.30 27.03 -1.59
C ARG A 81 5.34 28.04 -2.05
N VAL A 82 6.60 27.63 -2.15
CA VAL A 82 7.70 28.46 -2.65
C VAL A 82 7.72 28.49 -4.16
N THR A 83 7.53 27.34 -4.82
CA THR A 83 7.63 27.26 -6.28
C THR A 83 6.37 27.71 -7.01
N HIS A 84 5.24 27.78 -6.31
CA HIS A 84 3.90 27.97 -6.87
C HIS A 84 3.57 26.99 -8.01
N ARG A 85 4.21 25.82 -8.01
CA ARG A 85 4.09 24.79 -9.04
C ARG A 85 3.84 23.43 -8.39
N ASN A 86 3.23 22.54 -9.16
CA ASN A 86 3.14 21.13 -8.77
C ASN A 86 4.48 20.43 -9.04
N ASN A 87 4.85 19.46 -8.21
CA ASN A 87 6.10 18.72 -8.35
C ASN A 87 5.94 17.52 -9.29
N ILE A 88 5.52 17.78 -10.53
CA ILE A 88 5.39 16.76 -11.57
C ILE A 88 6.50 17.00 -12.59
N ASP A 89 7.40 16.03 -12.72
CA ASP A 89 8.47 16.07 -13.72
C ASP A 89 8.26 14.95 -14.75
N LEU A 90 8.26 15.32 -16.02
CA LEU A 90 8.11 14.39 -17.15
C LEU A 90 9.47 14.21 -17.85
N ILE A 91 10.05 13.03 -17.73
CA ILE A 91 11.36 12.70 -18.30
C ILE A 91 11.19 11.84 -19.55
N ILE A 92 11.49 12.42 -20.71
CA ILE A 92 11.35 11.77 -22.02
C ILE A 92 12.74 11.43 -22.57
N GLY A 93 12.92 10.21 -23.06
CA GLY A 93 14.14 9.80 -23.74
C GLY A 93 14.07 8.36 -24.25
N SER A 94 14.89 8.02 -25.24
CA SER A 94 14.97 6.67 -25.81
C SER A 94 15.50 5.63 -24.79
N SER A 95 15.42 4.35 -25.12
CA SER A 95 16.11 3.32 -24.34
C SER A 95 17.62 3.60 -24.30
N GLY A 96 18.26 3.39 -23.14
CA GLY A 96 19.68 3.69 -22.96
C GLY A 96 20.03 5.18 -22.80
N SER A 97 19.08 6.11 -22.89
CA SER A 97 19.34 7.56 -22.77
C SER A 97 19.69 8.04 -21.35
N GLY A 98 19.90 7.13 -20.40
CA GLY A 98 20.25 7.47 -19.02
C GLY A 98 19.09 7.95 -18.13
N LYS A 99 17.81 7.72 -18.45
CA LYS A 99 16.69 8.13 -17.57
C LYS A 99 16.83 7.65 -16.13
N SER A 100 17.12 6.35 -15.94
CA SER A 100 17.25 5.77 -14.60
C SER A 100 18.52 6.25 -13.90
N GLY A 101 19.68 6.20 -14.57
CA GLY A 101 20.96 6.58 -13.96
C GLY A 101 21.18 8.09 -13.80
N GLY A 102 20.62 8.90 -14.69
CA GLY A 102 20.79 10.35 -14.73
C GLY A 102 19.72 11.13 -13.95
N TYR A 103 18.51 10.58 -13.79
CA TYR A 103 17.44 11.24 -13.05
C TYR A 103 16.97 10.44 -11.83
N VAL A 104 16.54 9.19 -12.01
CA VAL A 104 15.88 8.42 -10.95
C VAL A 104 16.83 8.11 -9.79
N VAL A 105 17.98 7.48 -10.06
CA VAL A 105 18.96 7.11 -9.03
C VAL A 105 19.48 8.34 -8.26
N PRO A 106 19.92 9.43 -8.91
CA PRO A 106 20.35 10.63 -8.19
C PRO A 106 19.27 11.20 -7.26
N ASN A 107 18.01 11.26 -7.72
CA ASN A 107 16.90 11.76 -6.90
C ASN A 107 16.59 10.85 -5.71
N ILE A 108 16.69 9.53 -5.86
CA ILE A 108 16.57 8.58 -4.72
C ILE A 108 17.71 8.82 -3.70
N MET A 109 18.93 9.06 -4.19
CA MET A 109 20.10 9.24 -3.33
C MET A 109 20.08 10.56 -2.54
N VAL A 110 19.38 11.59 -3.02
CA VAL A 110 19.19 12.85 -2.26
C VAL A 110 17.86 12.93 -1.51
N LEU A 111 16.97 11.96 -1.71
CA LEU A 111 15.60 11.91 -1.16
C LEU A 111 15.54 12.28 0.33
N GLN A 112 14.73 13.27 0.69
CA GLN A 112 14.51 13.67 2.10
C GLN A 112 13.12 13.29 2.64
N GLU A 113 12.24 12.85 1.75
CA GLU A 113 10.82 12.59 2.03
C GLU A 113 10.49 11.11 1.82
N SER A 114 9.26 10.72 2.15
CA SER A 114 8.81 9.36 1.85
C SER A 114 8.53 9.20 0.36
N ALA A 115 8.91 8.06 -0.22
CA ALA A 115 8.76 7.80 -1.65
C ALA A 115 8.19 6.39 -1.91
N VAL A 116 7.38 6.30 -2.97
CA VAL A 116 6.97 5.05 -3.60
C VAL A 116 7.66 5.00 -4.96
N ILE A 117 8.47 3.97 -5.18
CA ILE A 117 9.26 3.81 -6.39
C ILE A 117 8.80 2.52 -7.06
N THR A 118 8.35 2.62 -8.31
CA THR A 118 8.08 1.45 -9.14
C THR A 118 9.38 1.02 -9.80
N ASP A 119 9.77 -0.23 -9.57
CA ASP A 119 11.02 -0.80 -10.07
C ASP A 119 10.75 -2.09 -10.86
N PRO A 120 10.42 -1.97 -12.15
CA PRO A 120 10.14 -3.13 -13.00
C PRO A 120 11.33 -4.04 -13.26
N LYS A 121 12.55 -3.71 -12.81
CA LYS A 121 13.75 -4.54 -13.03
C LYS A 121 14.41 -5.01 -11.73
N GLY A 122 13.94 -4.54 -10.57
CA GLY A 122 14.56 -4.77 -9.27
C GLY A 122 15.91 -4.06 -9.04
N CYS A 123 16.44 -3.38 -10.06
CA CYS A 123 17.79 -2.84 -10.01
C CYS A 123 17.93 -1.59 -9.13
N LEU A 124 16.85 -0.83 -8.92
CA LEU A 124 16.86 0.36 -8.07
C LEU A 124 16.88 -0.04 -6.59
N TYR A 125 16.14 -1.09 -6.23
CA TYR A 125 16.18 -1.62 -4.86
C TYR A 125 17.59 -2.09 -4.49
N ASP A 126 18.20 -2.93 -5.33
CA ASP A 126 19.51 -3.50 -5.07
C ASP A 126 20.60 -2.42 -4.96
N GLN A 127 20.51 -1.37 -5.77
CA GLN A 127 21.46 -0.26 -5.77
C GLN A 127 21.25 0.70 -4.59
N CYS A 128 20.01 1.08 -4.28
CA CYS A 128 19.74 2.22 -3.39
C CYS A 128 19.27 1.83 -1.98
N ALA A 129 18.71 0.64 -1.77
CA ALA A 129 18.06 0.30 -0.50
C ALA A 129 19.01 0.30 0.70
N SER A 130 20.23 -0.22 0.53
CA SER A 130 21.26 -0.21 1.57
C SER A 130 21.58 1.21 2.04
N ASP A 131 21.76 2.14 1.10
CA ASP A 131 22.15 3.51 1.44
C ASP A 131 20.98 4.33 2.01
N LEU A 132 19.76 4.09 1.55
CA LEU A 132 18.55 4.63 2.18
C LEU A 132 18.41 4.16 3.63
N ARG A 133 18.64 2.87 3.92
CA ARG A 133 18.62 2.34 5.28
C ARG A 133 19.68 2.97 6.18
N LYS A 134 20.91 3.14 5.67
CA LYS A 134 21.99 3.85 6.39
C LYS A 134 21.61 5.30 6.72
N ARG A 135 20.80 5.94 5.88
CA ARG A 135 20.28 7.31 6.09
C ARG A 135 19.05 7.35 7.03
N GLY A 136 18.63 6.22 7.57
CA GLY A 136 17.54 6.13 8.55
C GLY A 136 16.15 5.94 7.96
N PHE A 137 16.04 5.59 6.67
CA PHE A 137 14.77 5.24 6.07
C PHE A 137 14.39 3.79 6.36
N GLU A 138 13.09 3.56 6.56
CA GLU A 138 12.53 2.21 6.50
C GLU A 138 12.23 1.88 5.04
N VAL A 139 12.94 0.88 4.51
CA VAL A 139 12.83 0.48 3.10
C VAL A 139 12.17 -0.88 3.00
N TYR A 140 11.02 -0.92 2.35
CA TYR A 140 10.19 -2.08 2.13
C TYR A 140 10.14 -2.41 0.63
N LYS A 141 10.12 -3.69 0.30
CA LYS A 141 10.04 -4.22 -1.07
C LYS A 141 8.75 -5.00 -1.21
N ILE A 142 7.86 -4.61 -2.11
CA ILE A 142 6.74 -5.45 -2.53
C ILE A 142 7.14 -6.11 -3.83
N ASN A 143 7.53 -7.38 -3.77
CA ASN A 143 7.82 -8.20 -4.94
C ASN A 143 6.54 -8.96 -5.33
N MET A 144 6.10 -8.78 -6.58
CA MET A 144 4.89 -9.44 -7.12
C MET A 144 5.20 -10.76 -7.84
N ILE A 145 6.49 -11.07 -8.05
CA ILE A 145 6.94 -12.31 -8.71
C ILE A 145 7.30 -13.36 -7.65
N ASP A 146 8.10 -12.96 -6.67
CA ASP A 146 8.54 -13.83 -5.58
C ASP A 146 8.01 -13.30 -4.24
N PRO A 147 6.93 -13.89 -3.71
CA PRO A 147 6.35 -13.49 -2.43
C PRO A 147 7.27 -13.71 -1.22
N ASP A 148 8.21 -14.66 -1.28
CA ASP A 148 9.14 -14.93 -0.16
C ASP A 148 10.20 -13.82 -0.04
N ASP A 149 10.57 -13.18 -1.17
CA ASP A 149 11.40 -11.97 -1.24
C ASP A 149 10.56 -10.68 -1.28
N SER A 150 9.40 -10.70 -0.62
CA SER A 150 8.47 -9.59 -0.52
C SER A 150 8.17 -9.24 0.94
N SER A 151 7.90 -7.96 1.18
CA SER A 151 7.33 -7.49 2.43
C SER A 151 5.83 -7.81 2.42
N PRO A 152 5.25 -8.30 3.54
CA PRO A 152 3.84 -8.61 3.60
C PRO A 152 3.01 -7.35 3.41
N TYR A 153 1.99 -7.45 2.56
CA TYR A 153 1.04 -6.37 2.28
C TYR A 153 -0.38 -6.92 2.24
N ASN A 154 -1.26 -6.34 3.06
CA ASN A 154 -2.69 -6.63 3.05
C ASN A 154 -3.47 -5.31 2.88
N PRO A 155 -4.23 -5.13 1.78
CA PRO A 155 -5.02 -3.93 1.59
C PRO A 155 -6.18 -3.80 2.60
N LEU A 156 -6.63 -4.90 3.21
CA LEU A 156 -7.73 -4.86 4.18
C LEU A 156 -7.31 -4.23 5.51
N ASP A 157 -6.01 -4.20 5.83
CA ASP A 157 -5.48 -3.60 7.07
C ASP A 157 -5.68 -2.07 7.14
N TYR A 158 -6.01 -1.44 6.01
CA TYR A 158 -6.29 0.01 5.94
C TYR A 158 -7.75 0.36 6.15
N ILE A 159 -8.64 -0.64 6.19
CA ILE A 159 -10.06 -0.42 6.46
C ILE A 159 -10.19 -0.05 7.93
N ARG A 160 -10.59 1.19 8.19
CA ARG A 160 -10.72 1.68 9.56
C ARG A 160 -12.01 1.17 10.18
N TYR A 161 -11.92 0.81 11.44
CA TYR A 161 -13.08 0.50 12.27
C TYR A 161 -13.54 1.75 13.01
N ASP A 162 -14.81 2.13 12.84
CA ASP A 162 -15.44 3.22 13.58
C ASP A 162 -15.99 2.67 14.90
N GLN A 163 -15.28 2.97 15.99
CA GLN A 163 -15.68 2.51 17.33
C GLN A 163 -17.00 3.13 17.80
N GLN A 164 -17.37 4.33 17.34
CA GLN A 164 -18.61 4.98 17.74
C GLN A 164 -19.82 4.33 17.07
N ARG A 165 -19.66 3.93 15.80
CA ARG A 165 -20.72 3.28 15.02
C ARG A 165 -20.73 1.76 15.16
N GLY A 166 -19.65 1.17 15.66
CA GLY A 166 -19.52 -0.29 15.80
C GLY A 166 -19.42 -1.01 14.46
N CYS A 167 -18.88 -0.37 13.42
CA CYS A 167 -18.77 -0.94 12.09
C CYS A 167 -17.52 -0.45 11.34
N TYR A 168 -17.16 -1.13 10.25
CA TYR A 168 -16.08 -0.71 9.36
C TYR A 168 -16.51 0.46 8.48
N ARG A 169 -15.54 1.31 8.12
CA ARG A 169 -15.78 2.45 7.24
C ARG A 169 -16.04 1.98 5.80
N GLU A 170 -17.28 2.16 5.38
CA GLU A 170 -17.78 1.85 4.04
C GLU A 170 -16.95 2.52 2.93
N GLN A 171 -16.52 3.77 3.15
CA GLN A 171 -15.70 4.49 2.15
C GLN A 171 -14.34 3.82 1.93
N ASP A 172 -13.75 3.20 2.96
CA ASP A 172 -12.45 2.52 2.82
C ASP A 172 -12.61 1.22 2.03
N ILE A 173 -13.72 0.50 2.24
CA ILE A 173 -14.10 -0.72 1.51
C ILE A 173 -14.32 -0.42 0.02
N LEU A 174 -15.15 0.58 -0.28
CA LEU A 174 -15.42 1.03 -1.65
C LEU A 174 -14.15 1.52 -2.35
N CYS A 175 -13.27 2.22 -1.63
CA CYS A 175 -12.00 2.67 -2.17
C CYS A 175 -11.14 1.49 -2.65
N ILE A 176 -11.04 0.41 -1.85
CA ILE A 176 -10.31 -0.79 -2.24
C ILE A 176 -10.95 -1.47 -3.45
N ALA A 177 -12.28 -1.62 -3.47
CA ALA A 177 -12.98 -2.25 -4.59
C ALA A 177 -12.75 -1.47 -5.90
N ASN A 178 -12.86 -0.15 -5.88
CA ASN A 178 -12.66 0.72 -7.04
C ASN A 178 -11.19 0.75 -7.51
N MET A 179 -10.23 0.53 -6.61
CA MET A 179 -8.81 0.42 -6.97
C MET A 179 -8.51 -0.88 -7.71
N LEU A 180 -9.18 -1.98 -7.33
CA LEU A 180 -8.98 -3.31 -7.92
C LEU A 180 -9.72 -3.47 -9.26
N ILE A 181 -10.97 -2.99 -9.31
CA ILE A 181 -11.80 -3.01 -10.51
C ILE A 181 -11.90 -1.59 -11.03
N LYS A 182 -11.09 -1.28 -12.04
CA LYS A 182 -11.09 0.05 -12.64
C LYS A 182 -12.28 0.20 -13.59
N ASP A 183 -12.94 1.34 -13.52
CA ASP A 183 -13.81 1.80 -14.61
C ASP A 183 -12.94 1.89 -15.87
N GLN A 184 -13.22 1.02 -16.84
CA GLN A 184 -12.75 1.22 -18.20
C GLN A 184 -13.37 2.52 -18.70
N PHE A 185 -12.72 3.24 -19.61
CA PHE A 185 -13.34 4.37 -20.32
C PHE A 185 -14.41 3.88 -21.33
N SER A 186 -15.21 2.89 -20.94
CA SER A 186 -16.31 2.36 -21.72
C SER A 186 -17.49 3.33 -21.61
N THR A 187 -18.32 3.33 -22.66
CA THR A 187 -19.53 4.15 -22.70
C THR A 187 -20.60 3.63 -21.73
N ASP A 188 -20.48 2.38 -21.30
CA ASP A 188 -21.37 1.73 -20.33
C ASP A 188 -20.55 0.92 -19.30
N PRO A 189 -20.30 1.48 -18.09
CA PRO A 189 -19.53 0.84 -17.04
C PRO A 189 -20.40 -0.05 -16.11
N PHE A 190 -21.58 -0.48 -16.58
CA PHE A 190 -22.51 -1.26 -15.75
C PHE A 190 -21.83 -2.47 -15.09
N TRP A 191 -21.09 -3.27 -15.87
CA TRP A 191 -20.45 -4.48 -15.38
C TRP A 191 -19.33 -4.21 -14.39
N GLU A 192 -18.51 -3.17 -14.63
CA GLU A 192 -17.45 -2.74 -13.73
C GLU A 192 -18.04 -2.29 -12.38
N ARG A 193 -19.11 -1.49 -12.40
CA ARG A 193 -19.79 -1.03 -11.18
C ARG A 193 -20.46 -2.16 -10.42
N SER A 194 -21.12 -3.07 -11.12
CA SER A 194 -21.70 -4.26 -10.51
C SER A 194 -20.61 -5.13 -9.85
N ALA A 195 -19.48 -5.33 -10.52
CA ALA A 195 -18.37 -6.10 -9.97
C ALA A 195 -17.71 -5.40 -8.77
N GLN A 196 -17.54 -4.07 -8.81
CA GLN A 196 -17.08 -3.27 -7.66
C GLN A 196 -18.01 -3.45 -6.46
N MET A 197 -19.32 -3.43 -6.68
CA MET A 197 -20.32 -3.57 -5.61
C MET A 197 -20.29 -4.97 -4.99
N VAL A 198 -20.22 -6.02 -5.80
CA VAL A 198 -20.06 -7.41 -5.32
C VAL A 198 -18.78 -7.54 -4.51
N LEU A 199 -17.65 -7.04 -5.03
CA LEU A 199 -16.38 -7.08 -4.33
C LEU A 199 -16.42 -6.31 -3.00
N ALA A 200 -17.06 -5.15 -2.96
CA ALA A 200 -17.23 -4.37 -1.73
C ALA A 200 -18.06 -5.13 -0.69
N CYS A 201 -19.15 -5.78 -1.09
CA CYS A 201 -19.95 -6.63 -0.20
C CYS A 201 -19.15 -7.80 0.36
N LEU A 202 -18.36 -8.49 -0.47
CA LEU A 202 -17.52 -9.60 -0.03
C LEU A 202 -16.44 -9.16 0.96
N ILE A 203 -15.78 -8.04 0.68
CA ILE A 203 -14.80 -7.45 1.60
C ILE A 203 -15.46 -7.12 2.93
N ALA A 204 -16.63 -6.49 2.91
CA ALA A 204 -17.36 -6.16 4.13
C ALA A 204 -17.76 -7.39 4.93
N TYR A 205 -18.26 -8.43 4.27
CA TYR A 205 -18.59 -9.70 4.89
C TYR A 205 -17.37 -10.32 5.57
N VAL A 206 -16.21 -10.39 4.89
CA VAL A 206 -14.97 -10.90 5.49
C VAL A 206 -14.54 -10.07 6.70
N MET A 207 -14.62 -8.74 6.61
CA MET A 207 -14.25 -7.86 7.72
C MET A 207 -15.15 -8.02 8.94
N GLU A 208 -16.44 -8.30 8.74
CA GLU A 208 -17.45 -8.46 9.80
C GLU A 208 -17.49 -9.86 10.40
N ALA A 209 -17.43 -10.92 9.58
CA ALA A 209 -17.71 -12.29 9.99
C ALA A 209 -16.47 -13.10 10.42
N PHE A 210 -15.27 -12.73 9.95
CA PHE A 210 -14.06 -13.54 10.17
C PHE A 210 -13.19 -12.97 11.30
N GLU A 211 -12.31 -13.82 11.83
CA GLU A 211 -11.32 -13.42 12.84
C GLU A 211 -10.20 -12.56 12.20
N PRO A 212 -9.49 -11.71 12.97
CA PRO A 212 -8.48 -10.79 12.43
C PRO A 212 -7.39 -11.46 11.58
N GLU A 213 -7.00 -12.70 11.89
CA GLU A 213 -5.99 -13.48 11.15
C GLU A 213 -6.46 -13.89 9.75
N GLU A 214 -7.77 -13.99 9.55
CA GLU A 214 -8.40 -14.45 8.32
C GLU A 214 -8.87 -13.27 7.44
N LYS A 215 -8.70 -12.03 7.88
CA LYS A 215 -9.09 -10.83 7.13
C LYS A 215 -8.07 -10.47 6.06
N ASN A 216 -8.05 -11.23 4.99
CA ASN A 216 -7.16 -10.99 3.84
C ASN A 216 -7.89 -11.25 2.50
N MET A 217 -7.29 -10.80 1.40
CA MET A 217 -7.87 -10.96 0.06
C MET A 217 -7.95 -12.42 -0.41
N GLY A 218 -7.16 -13.33 0.17
CA GLY A 218 -7.27 -14.77 -0.08
C GLY A 218 -8.63 -15.30 0.39
N THR A 219 -9.00 -14.97 1.63
CA THR A 219 -10.31 -15.31 2.20
C THR A 219 -11.46 -14.69 1.41
N VAL A 220 -11.32 -13.45 0.94
CA VAL A 220 -12.33 -12.82 0.06
C VAL A 220 -12.53 -13.65 -1.23
N ALA A 221 -11.45 -14.14 -1.83
CA ALA A 221 -11.52 -14.99 -3.01
C ALA A 221 -12.07 -16.40 -2.69
N ASP A 222 -11.79 -16.94 -1.52
CA ASP A 222 -12.38 -18.21 -1.06
C ASP A 222 -13.90 -18.09 -0.89
N VAL A 223 -14.38 -17.03 -0.24
CA VAL A 223 -15.83 -16.75 -0.10
C VAL A 223 -16.48 -16.57 -1.47
N PHE A 224 -15.84 -15.87 -2.40
CA PHE A 224 -16.35 -15.73 -3.77
C PHE A 224 -16.50 -17.08 -4.47
N ARG A 225 -15.49 -17.97 -4.35
CA ARG A 225 -15.56 -19.32 -4.93
C ARG A 225 -16.66 -20.17 -4.32
N MET A 226 -16.93 -20.02 -3.03
CA MET A 226 -18.01 -20.73 -2.35
C MET A 226 -19.38 -20.35 -2.96
N MET A 227 -19.61 -19.06 -3.24
CA MET A 227 -20.85 -18.60 -3.89
C MET A 227 -21.14 -19.23 -5.26
N GLU A 228 -20.13 -19.75 -5.98
CA GLU A 228 -20.32 -20.39 -7.28
C GLU A 228 -20.76 -21.87 -7.19
N VAL A 229 -20.66 -22.50 -6.01
CA VAL A 229 -20.71 -23.97 -5.90
C VAL A 229 -22.10 -24.51 -5.50
N GLU A 230 -22.96 -23.78 -4.79
CA GLU A 230 -24.32 -24.26 -4.41
C GLU A 230 -25.39 -23.16 -4.25
N ASP A 231 -26.63 -23.42 -4.74
CA ASP A 231 -27.82 -22.55 -4.56
C ASP A 231 -28.20 -22.32 -3.07
N ASP A 232 -27.80 -23.22 -2.17
CA ASP A 232 -28.08 -23.13 -0.73
C ASP A 232 -27.15 -22.15 0.01
N GLU A 233 -26.00 -21.77 -0.57
CA GLU A 233 -25.00 -20.91 0.10
C GLU A 233 -25.32 -19.41 0.00
N ILE A 234 -26.16 -18.96 -0.95
CA ILE A 234 -26.70 -17.59 -0.92
C ILE A 234 -27.37 -17.30 0.45
N ARG A 235 -27.86 -18.34 1.14
CA ARG A 235 -28.43 -18.23 2.49
C ARG A 235 -27.45 -17.74 3.55
N PHE A 236 -26.13 -17.93 3.44
CA PHE A 236 -25.22 -17.45 4.50
C PHE A 236 -25.09 -15.93 4.48
N LEU A 237 -25.09 -15.30 3.29
CA LEU A 237 -25.10 -13.83 3.16
C LEU A 237 -26.45 -13.26 3.62
N GLU A 238 -27.55 -13.93 3.26
CA GLU A 238 -28.88 -13.56 3.75
C GLU A 238 -28.99 -13.72 5.28
N GLN A 239 -28.49 -14.82 5.84
CA GLN A 239 -28.46 -15.07 7.28
C GLN A 239 -27.58 -14.05 8.00
N HIS A 240 -26.39 -13.75 7.48
CA HIS A 240 -25.53 -12.69 8.02
C HIS A 240 -26.23 -11.33 7.97
N SER A 241 -26.98 -11.05 6.91
CA SER A 241 -27.78 -9.82 6.79
C SER A 241 -28.91 -9.76 7.82
N LEU A 242 -29.49 -10.91 8.21
CA LEU A 242 -30.49 -11.00 9.28
C LEU A 242 -29.86 -10.85 10.67
N GLU A 243 -28.66 -11.39 10.88
CA GLU A 243 -27.93 -11.31 12.16
C GLU A 243 -27.31 -9.93 12.40
N TYR A 244 -26.85 -9.26 11.34
CA TYR A 244 -26.18 -7.97 11.36
C TYR A 244 -26.85 -6.96 10.40
N PRO A 245 -28.10 -6.55 10.66
CA PRO A 245 -28.88 -5.71 9.73
C PRO A 245 -28.30 -4.30 9.53
N ASN A 246 -27.43 -3.85 10.44
CA ASN A 246 -26.76 -2.55 10.36
C ASN A 246 -25.36 -2.64 9.69
N GLY A 247 -24.89 -3.86 9.39
CA GLY A 247 -23.61 -4.11 8.72
C GLY A 247 -23.64 -3.65 7.26
N TYR A 248 -22.47 -3.33 6.70
CA TYR A 248 -22.43 -2.85 5.31
C TYR A 248 -22.78 -3.95 4.32
N ALA A 249 -22.38 -5.19 4.60
CA ALA A 249 -22.72 -6.36 3.78
C ALA A 249 -24.25 -6.61 3.70
N ALA A 250 -25.01 -6.09 4.66
CA ALA A 250 -26.46 -6.25 4.76
C ALA A 250 -27.26 -5.09 4.13
N LYS A 251 -26.60 -3.96 3.82
CA LYS A 251 -27.26 -2.78 3.24
C LYS A 251 -27.47 -3.00 1.73
N LYS A 252 -28.74 -3.21 1.36
CA LYS A 252 -29.20 -3.26 -0.04
C LYS A 252 -29.05 -1.92 -0.75
#